data_AF-A0A8R7VGT1-F1
#
_entry.id   AF-A0A8R7VGT1-F1
#
_cell.length_a   1.000
_cell.length_b   1.000
_cell.length_c   1.000
_cell.angle_alpha   90.00
_cell.angle_beta   90.00
_cell.angle_gamma   90.00
#
_symmetry.space_group_name_H-M   'P 1'
#
loop_
_entity.id
_entity.type
_entity.pdbx_description
1 polymer ?
#
loop_
_entity_poly.entity_id
_entity_poly.type
_entity_poly.pdbx_seq_one_letter_code
_entity_poly.pdbx_strand_id
1 'polypeptide(L)'
;MGWYYLTDLVNRGLFEQVELQCQTYYAICGLMHDFARLVSRTECAALDGFQCNEIFPTVHHLSIITDFIYQRDDQTGNIPRIEWFELSLQSIVAPVRKLRTLVLIGEYDSFFFKAFQDVFQEADNLRLLQMFATSPDFNSFLCSLANPTHLRYLKIQDGHTEQKALPRVLSKFFHLQVLDVVFFNSLHTVHLEDCREWIILPSLEMVRFLKRLKLSNMRRVRVVLVPPLEELVLDRMPDLQICSCTSVGNIKSILRLMEIWSCSALEVFDFFQKVYNYETELKSPMPS
;
A
#
# COMPACT_ATOMS: atom_id res chain seq x y z
N MET A 1 -6.54 -8.52 23.59
CA MET A 1 -5.42 -7.78 24.21
C MET A 1 -5.39 -6.28 23.87
N GLY A 2 -5.72 -5.83 22.64
CA GLY A 2 -5.71 -4.39 22.31
C GLY A 2 -6.83 -3.53 22.90
N TRP A 3 -8.00 -4.10 23.20
CA TRP A 3 -9.18 -3.35 23.68
C TRP A 3 -8.95 -2.62 25.02
N TYR A 4 -8.23 -3.22 25.97
CA TYR A 4 -7.93 -2.58 27.26
C TYR A 4 -7.09 -1.30 27.12
N TYR A 5 -6.23 -1.22 26.11
CA TYR A 5 -5.46 -0.01 25.83
C TYR A 5 -6.35 1.12 25.31
N LEU A 6 -7.30 0.81 24.43
CA LEU A 6 -8.26 1.81 23.95
C LEU A 6 -9.13 2.35 25.09
N THR A 7 -9.60 1.46 25.98
CA THR A 7 -10.34 1.88 27.17
C THR A 7 -9.50 2.77 28.09
N ASP A 8 -8.22 2.46 28.30
CA ASP A 8 -7.31 3.31 29.09
C ASP A 8 -7.10 4.69 28.43
N LEU A 9 -6.94 4.74 27.10
CA LEU A 9 -6.80 6.00 26.37
C LEU A 9 -8.07 6.86 26.42
N VAL A 10 -9.25 6.24 26.41
CA VAL A 10 -10.54 6.94 26.64
C VAL A 10 -10.63 7.45 28.07
N ASN A 11 -10.29 6.62 29.06
CA ASN A 11 -10.29 7.02 30.47
C ASN A 11 -9.30 8.16 30.77
N ARG A 12 -8.24 8.29 29.96
CA ARG A 12 -7.27 9.39 30.02
C ARG A 12 -7.70 10.64 29.27
N GLY A 13 -8.86 10.64 28.61
CA GLY A 13 -9.39 11.76 27.85
C GLY A 13 -8.65 12.03 26.53
N LEU A 14 -7.85 11.07 26.05
CA LEU A 14 -7.15 11.20 24.76
C LEU A 14 -8.07 10.90 23.58
N PHE A 15 -9.02 9.98 23.80
CA PHE A 15 -10.05 9.62 22.83
C PHE A 15 -11.44 9.71 23.46
N GLU A 16 -12.42 9.97 22.62
CA GLU A 16 -13.84 9.89 22.91
C GLU A 16 -14.42 8.67 22.21
N GLN A 17 -15.24 7.91 22.93
CA GLN A 17 -15.97 6.79 22.36
C GLN A 17 -17.25 7.32 21.70
N VAL A 18 -17.42 7.04 20.41
CA VAL A 18 -18.56 7.46 19.60
C VAL A 18 -19.29 6.22 19.08
N GLU A 19 -20.59 6.13 19.30
CA GLU A 19 -21.41 5.04 18.75
C GLU A 19 -22.16 5.52 17.51
N LEU A 20 -21.86 4.90 16.37
CA LEU A 20 -22.51 5.17 15.08
C LEU A 20 -22.96 3.84 14.48
N GLN A 21 -24.26 3.71 14.20
CA GLN A 21 -24.85 2.57 13.48
C GLN A 21 -24.43 1.19 14.05
N CYS A 22 -24.47 1.03 15.38
CA CYS A 22 -24.06 -0.19 16.08
C CYS A 22 -22.56 -0.55 15.96
N GLN A 23 -21.72 0.41 15.56
CA GLN A 23 -20.27 0.31 15.63
C GLN A 23 -19.71 1.36 16.60
N THR A 24 -18.72 0.93 17.39
CA THR A 24 -17.98 1.79 18.31
C THR A 24 -16.75 2.36 17.60
N TYR A 25 -16.69 3.69 17.51
CA TYR A 25 -15.54 4.44 17.02
C TYR A 25 -14.84 5.13 18.18
N TYR A 26 -13.54 5.40 18.00
CA TYR A 26 -12.74 6.19 18.93
C TYR A 26 -12.22 7.41 18.19
N ALA A 27 -12.63 8.61 18.61
CA ALA A 27 -12.24 9.87 17.99
C ALA A 27 -11.32 10.65 18.93
N ILE A 28 -10.35 11.38 18.40
CA ILE A 28 -9.61 12.36 19.21
C ILE A 28 -10.52 13.58 19.36
N CYS A 29 -10.75 14.04 20.59
CA CYS A 29 -11.57 15.22 20.82
C CYS A 29 -10.92 16.48 20.21
N GLY A 30 -11.73 17.49 19.88
CA GLY A 30 -11.26 18.71 19.21
C GLY A 30 -10.10 19.41 19.95
N LEU A 31 -10.13 19.44 21.28
CA LEU A 31 -9.06 20.03 22.09
C LEU A 31 -7.73 19.28 21.96
N MET A 32 -7.76 17.95 22.01
CA MET A 32 -6.56 17.12 21.85
C MET A 32 -6.03 17.19 20.42
N HIS A 33 -6.93 17.28 19.43
CA HIS A 33 -6.58 17.49 18.04
C HIS A 33 -5.85 18.83 17.84
N ASP A 34 -6.39 19.92 18.38
CA ASP A 34 -5.79 21.26 18.26
C ASP A 34 -4.46 21.34 19.01
N PHE A 35 -4.39 20.73 20.20
CA PHE A 35 -3.14 20.61 20.94
C PHE A 35 -2.08 19.83 20.14
N ALA A 36 -2.45 18.68 19.54
CA ALA A 36 -1.55 17.91 18.70
C ALA A 36 -1.05 18.72 17.50
N ARG A 37 -1.91 19.49 16.83
CA ARG A 37 -1.51 20.41 15.74
C ARG A 37 -0.56 21.49 16.23
N LEU A 38 -0.81 22.07 17.41
CA LEU A 38 0.05 23.11 17.98
C LEU A 38 1.46 22.57 18.26
N VAL A 39 1.58 21.43 18.96
CA VAL A 39 2.87 20.90 19.37
C VAL A 39 3.66 20.26 18.22
N SER A 40 2.98 19.79 17.16
CA SER A 40 3.61 19.19 15.98
C SER A 40 3.79 20.15 14.80
N ARG A 41 3.39 21.42 14.92
CA ARG A 41 3.31 22.41 13.82
C ARG A 41 4.59 22.54 12.98
N THR A 42 5.76 22.31 13.59
CA THR A 42 7.05 22.40 12.88
C THR A 42 7.43 21.12 12.15
N GLU A 43 6.86 19.98 12.51
CA GLU A 43 7.21 18.66 11.94
C GLU A 43 6.10 18.09 11.05
N CYS A 44 4.85 18.47 11.30
CA CYS A 44 3.66 17.99 10.62
C CYS A 44 2.89 19.14 9.97
N ALA A 45 2.34 18.91 8.78
CA ALA A 45 1.43 19.82 8.11
C ALA A 45 0.24 19.07 7.52
N ALA A 46 -0.89 19.77 7.41
CA ALA A 46 -2.09 19.30 6.75
C ALA A 46 -2.59 20.36 5.78
N LEU A 47 -2.94 19.94 4.58
CA LEU A 47 -3.57 20.76 3.55
C LEU A 47 -4.99 20.21 3.33
N ASP A 48 -5.99 20.87 3.91
CA ASP A 48 -7.38 20.38 4.00
C ASP A 48 -8.41 21.34 3.39
N GLY A 49 -7.94 22.41 2.76
CA GLY A 49 -8.77 23.42 2.11
C GLY A 49 -9.49 24.39 3.04
N PHE A 50 -9.47 24.16 4.36
CA PHE A 50 -10.06 25.05 5.35
C PHE A 50 -9.03 25.98 6.00
N GLN A 51 -7.78 25.51 6.17
CA GLN A 51 -6.69 26.30 6.75
C GLN A 51 -5.37 26.06 6.02
N CYS A 52 -4.95 27.01 5.17
CA CYS A 52 -3.56 27.11 4.73
C CYS A 52 -2.71 27.69 5.87
N ASN A 53 -2.38 26.86 6.86
CA ASN A 53 -1.33 27.22 7.81
C ASN A 53 0.00 27.31 7.06
N GLU A 54 0.84 28.26 7.46
CA GLU A 54 2.21 28.36 6.95
C GLU A 54 2.92 27.00 7.12
N ILE A 55 3.33 26.39 6.00
CA ILE A 55 4.05 25.13 5.98
C ILE A 55 5.53 25.42 6.20
N PHE A 56 6.07 24.95 7.33
CA PHE A 56 7.47 25.21 7.66
C PHE A 56 8.44 24.32 6.86
N PRO A 57 9.65 24.82 6.54
CA PRO A 57 10.71 24.03 5.90
C PRO A 57 11.25 22.86 6.76
N THR A 58 10.80 22.74 8.01
CA THR A 58 11.11 21.66 8.95
C THR A 58 10.10 20.52 8.89
N VAL A 59 9.01 20.67 8.14
CA VAL A 59 7.97 19.64 8.01
C VAL A 59 8.56 18.38 7.39
N HIS A 60 8.25 17.24 8.01
CA HIS A 60 8.62 15.90 7.58
C HIS A 60 7.39 15.03 7.27
N HIS A 61 6.22 15.38 7.81
CA HIS A 61 5.00 14.61 7.65
C HIS A 61 3.89 15.51 7.09
N LEU A 62 3.38 15.15 5.92
CA LEU A 62 2.35 15.92 5.24
C LEU A 62 1.13 15.05 4.94
N SER A 63 -0.04 15.58 5.27
CA SER A 63 -1.32 15.06 4.78
C SER A 63 -2.01 16.08 3.89
N ILE A 64 -2.57 15.61 2.78
CA ILE A 64 -3.42 16.39 1.88
C ILE A 64 -4.79 15.71 1.86
N ILE A 65 -5.83 16.47 2.18
CA ILE A 65 -7.21 15.99 2.28
C ILE A 65 -8.05 16.75 1.27
N THR A 66 -8.64 16.03 0.33
CA THR A 66 -9.36 16.60 -0.80
C THR A 66 -10.87 16.35 -0.75
N ASP A 67 -11.35 15.50 0.15
CA ASP A 67 -12.77 15.08 0.27
C ASP A 67 -13.76 16.24 0.33
N PHE A 68 -13.39 17.34 0.99
CA PHE A 68 -14.26 18.52 1.12
C PHE A 68 -14.10 19.54 -0.01
N ILE A 69 -13.05 19.40 -0.81
CA ILE A 69 -12.67 20.35 -1.86
C ILE A 69 -13.23 19.89 -3.20
N TYR A 70 -13.12 18.59 -3.45
CA TYR A 70 -13.52 17.95 -4.68
C TYR A 70 -14.78 17.13 -4.45
N GLN A 71 -15.90 17.65 -4.92
CA GLN A 71 -17.17 16.93 -4.96
C GLN A 71 -17.51 16.67 -6.43
N ARG A 72 -18.00 15.47 -6.72
CA ARG A 72 -18.51 15.17 -8.06
C ARG A 72 -19.72 16.04 -8.33
N ASP A 73 -19.77 16.59 -9.53
CA ASP A 73 -20.95 17.24 -10.06
C ASP A 73 -22.07 16.19 -10.22
N ASP A 74 -23.22 16.42 -9.59
CA ASP A 74 -24.34 15.47 -9.55
C ASP A 74 -24.89 15.12 -10.94
N GLN A 75 -24.69 15.98 -11.94
CA GLN A 75 -25.23 15.81 -13.29
C GLN A 75 -24.28 15.03 -14.20
N THR A 76 -22.98 15.35 -14.14
CA THR A 76 -21.95 14.83 -15.04
C THR A 76 -21.08 13.75 -14.41
N GLY A 77 -21.09 13.63 -13.08
CA GLY A 77 -20.22 12.74 -12.32
C GLY A 77 -18.74 13.13 -12.36
N ASN A 78 -18.42 14.29 -12.94
CA ASN A 78 -17.07 14.81 -13.09
C ASN A 78 -16.63 15.60 -11.86
N ILE A 79 -15.33 15.62 -11.62
CA ILE A 79 -14.73 16.41 -10.55
C ILE A 79 -14.31 17.77 -11.15
N PRO A 80 -14.84 18.91 -10.65
CA PRO A 80 -14.49 20.23 -11.16
C PRO A 80 -13.06 20.60 -10.77
N ARG A 81 -12.39 21.38 -11.63
CA ARG A 81 -11.04 21.89 -11.39
C ARG A 81 -11.05 22.95 -10.28
N ILE A 82 -10.09 22.87 -9.36
CA ILE A 82 -9.96 23.82 -8.25
C ILE A 82 -8.57 24.48 -8.26
N GLU A 83 -8.43 25.55 -9.05
CA GLU A 83 -7.13 26.20 -9.32
C GLU A 83 -6.42 26.72 -8.07
N TRP A 84 -7.15 27.27 -7.11
CA TRP A 84 -6.55 27.82 -5.89
C TRP A 84 -5.89 26.71 -5.04
N PHE A 85 -6.42 25.49 -5.11
CA PHE A 85 -5.87 24.37 -4.37
C PHE A 85 -4.61 23.82 -5.06
N GLU A 86 -4.58 23.81 -6.39
CA GLU A 86 -3.35 23.53 -7.16
C GLU A 86 -2.22 24.50 -6.77
N LEU A 87 -2.53 25.80 -6.68
CA LEU A 87 -1.56 26.83 -6.29
C LEU A 87 -1.08 26.68 -4.84
N SER A 88 -1.93 26.15 -3.95
CA SER A 88 -1.56 25.94 -2.55
C SER A 88 -0.41 24.95 -2.37
N LEU A 89 -0.20 24.03 -3.33
CA LEU A 89 0.92 23.09 -3.34
C LEU A 89 2.30 23.78 -3.41
N GLN A 90 2.36 25.03 -3.89
CA GLN A 90 3.61 25.80 -3.93
C GLN A 90 4.22 26.01 -2.54
N SER A 91 3.39 26.02 -1.49
CA SER A 91 3.87 26.11 -0.10
C SER A 91 4.70 24.90 0.35
N ILE A 92 4.68 23.79 -0.41
CA ILE A 92 5.31 22.51 -0.08
C ILE A 92 6.69 22.36 -0.73
N VAL A 93 7.01 23.19 -1.73
CA VAL A 93 8.27 23.11 -2.48
C VAL A 93 9.49 23.18 -1.55
N ALA A 94 9.44 23.99 -0.49
CA ALA A 94 10.54 24.12 0.46
C ALA A 94 10.80 22.85 1.29
N PRO A 95 9.80 22.21 1.94
CA PRO A 95 10.01 20.98 2.69
C PRO A 95 10.04 19.69 1.86
N VAL A 96 9.64 19.68 0.57
CA VAL A 96 9.36 18.44 -0.19
C VAL A 96 10.47 17.39 -0.12
N ARG A 97 11.74 17.82 -0.26
CA ARG A 97 12.91 16.93 -0.21
C ARG A 97 13.17 16.35 1.17
N LYS A 98 12.61 16.92 2.24
CA LYS A 98 12.74 16.44 3.62
C LYS A 98 11.56 15.59 4.08
N LEU A 99 10.51 15.49 3.26
CA LEU A 99 9.33 14.71 3.60
C LEU A 99 9.71 13.23 3.77
N ARG A 100 9.20 12.67 4.86
CA ARG A 100 9.28 11.25 5.21
C ARG A 100 7.92 10.58 5.09
N THR A 101 6.84 11.35 5.23
CA THR A 101 5.48 10.86 5.10
C THR A 101 4.68 11.77 4.19
N LEU A 102 4.00 11.16 3.22
CA LEU A 102 3.01 11.80 2.37
C LEU A 102 1.73 10.98 2.40
N VAL A 103 0.62 11.63 2.75
CA VAL A 103 -0.71 11.04 2.78
C VAL A 103 -1.62 11.89 1.90
N LEU A 104 -2.19 11.32 0.84
CA LEU A 104 -3.23 11.96 0.02
C LEU A 104 -4.53 11.18 0.20
N ILE A 105 -5.58 11.85 0.68
CA ILE A 105 -6.89 11.28 0.96
C ILE A 105 -7.95 12.06 0.19
N GLY A 106 -8.76 11.32 -0.57
CA GLY A 106 -9.91 11.84 -1.29
C GLY A 106 -9.72 11.91 -2.80
N GLU A 107 -10.82 12.15 -3.50
CA GLU A 107 -10.82 12.32 -4.95
C GLU A 107 -10.21 13.67 -5.36
N TYR A 108 -9.76 13.78 -6.61
CA TYR A 108 -9.15 14.99 -7.15
C TYR A 108 -9.30 15.04 -8.67
N ASP A 109 -9.12 16.23 -9.24
CA ASP A 109 -9.10 16.44 -10.68
C ASP A 109 -7.70 16.22 -11.29
N SER A 110 -7.62 16.07 -12.62
CA SER A 110 -6.37 15.77 -13.32
C SER A 110 -5.34 16.92 -13.31
N PHE A 111 -5.77 18.18 -13.20
CA PHE A 111 -4.90 19.34 -13.08
C PHE A 111 -4.23 19.35 -11.72
N PHE A 112 -4.98 19.07 -10.64
CA PHE A 112 -4.40 18.87 -9.33
C PHE A 112 -3.40 17.72 -9.30
N PHE A 113 -3.75 16.57 -9.88
CA PHE A 113 -2.83 15.43 -9.92
C PHE A 113 -1.52 15.79 -10.64
N LYS A 114 -1.61 16.57 -11.73
CA LYS A 114 -0.42 17.05 -12.44
C LYS A 114 0.43 17.97 -11.57
N ALA A 115 -0.16 18.96 -10.90
CA ALA A 115 0.55 19.85 -9.99
C ALA A 115 1.18 19.09 -8.80
N PHE A 116 0.45 18.12 -8.25
CA PHE A 116 0.92 17.21 -7.22
C PHE A 116 2.15 16.44 -7.69
N GLN A 117 2.08 15.80 -8.86
CA GLN A 117 3.19 15.05 -9.42
C GLN A 117 4.44 15.93 -9.61
N ASP A 118 4.26 17.14 -10.13
CA ASP A 118 5.36 18.07 -10.40
C ASP A 118 6.07 18.53 -9.12
N VAL A 119 5.34 18.70 -8.00
CA VAL A 119 5.92 19.05 -6.71
C VAL A 119 6.62 17.84 -6.07
N PHE A 120 5.93 16.69 -5.99
CA PHE A 120 6.37 15.55 -5.19
C PHE A 120 7.31 14.58 -5.90
N GLN A 121 7.60 14.75 -7.20
CA GLN A 121 8.64 13.96 -7.88
C GLN A 121 10.03 14.09 -7.21
N GLU A 122 10.28 15.19 -6.50
CA GLU A 122 11.51 15.49 -5.75
C GLU A 122 11.51 14.95 -4.30
N ALA A 123 10.51 14.17 -3.91
CA ALA A 123 10.35 13.69 -2.53
C ALA A 123 11.21 12.44 -2.23
N ASP A 124 12.53 12.58 -2.36
CA ASP A 124 13.50 11.46 -2.30
C ASP A 124 13.61 10.78 -0.93
N ASN A 125 13.23 11.47 0.15
CA ASN A 125 13.34 10.96 1.52
C ASN A 125 12.08 10.27 2.05
N LEU A 126 11.08 10.05 1.18
CA LEU A 126 9.83 9.42 1.56
C LEU A 126 10.06 8.01 2.11
N ARG A 127 9.46 7.76 3.26
CA ARG A 127 9.43 6.46 3.96
C ARG A 127 8.03 5.88 3.99
N LEU A 128 7.01 6.73 4.02
CA LEU A 128 5.61 6.37 4.00
C LEU A 128 4.90 7.14 2.88
N LEU A 129 4.25 6.41 1.99
CA LEU A 129 3.32 6.95 1.01
C LEU A 129 1.97 6.28 1.19
N GLN A 130 0.94 7.07 1.45
CA GLN A 130 -0.45 6.65 1.32
C GLN A 130 -1.11 7.55 0.28
N MET A 131 -1.77 6.94 -0.69
CA MET A 131 -2.45 7.69 -1.73
C MET A 131 -3.78 7.03 -2.06
N PHE A 132 -4.86 7.79 -1.90
CA PHE A 132 -6.08 7.54 -2.65
C PHE A 132 -5.82 7.97 -4.09
N ALA A 133 -5.82 7.05 -5.05
CA ALA A 133 -5.50 7.35 -6.44
C ALA A 133 -6.06 6.28 -7.38
N THR A 134 -6.35 6.69 -8.61
CA THR A 134 -6.58 5.73 -9.68
C THR A 134 -5.28 4.96 -9.98
N SER A 135 -5.39 3.70 -10.40
CA SER A 135 -4.26 2.91 -10.91
C SER A 135 -3.32 3.67 -11.86
N PRO A 136 -3.80 4.33 -12.95
CA PRO A 136 -2.91 5.05 -13.85
C PRO A 136 -2.18 6.23 -13.18
N ASP A 137 -2.87 7.02 -12.35
CA ASP A 137 -2.25 8.14 -11.63
C ASP A 137 -1.19 7.64 -10.68
N PHE A 138 -1.51 6.62 -9.89
CA PHE A 138 -0.57 6.01 -8.98
C PHE A 138 0.70 5.51 -9.70
N ASN A 139 0.53 4.80 -10.81
CA ASN A 139 1.63 4.30 -11.62
C ASN A 139 2.47 5.44 -12.20
N SER A 140 1.82 6.51 -12.69
CA SER A 140 2.49 7.71 -13.20
C SER A 140 3.33 8.36 -12.10
N PHE A 141 2.76 8.55 -10.92
CA PHE A 141 3.42 9.19 -9.79
C PHE A 141 4.65 8.39 -9.33
N LEU A 142 4.51 7.09 -9.14
CA LEU A 142 5.65 6.25 -8.75
C LEU A 142 6.76 6.25 -9.80
N CYS A 143 6.42 6.33 -11.09
CA CYS A 143 7.40 6.41 -12.18
C CYS A 143 8.16 7.75 -12.19
N SER A 144 7.52 8.85 -11.74
CA SER A 144 8.17 10.16 -11.64
C SER A 144 9.10 10.32 -10.44
N LEU A 145 8.97 9.49 -9.38
CA LEU A 145 9.85 9.58 -8.22
C LEU A 145 11.30 9.30 -8.65
N ALA A 146 12.18 10.29 -8.46
CA ALA A 146 13.56 10.20 -8.91
C ALA A 146 14.34 9.07 -8.20
N ASN A 147 14.19 8.96 -6.87
CA ASN A 147 14.90 7.93 -6.09
C ASN A 147 14.14 7.47 -4.83
N PRO A 148 13.12 6.61 -4.94
CA PRO A 148 12.32 6.20 -3.78
C PRO A 148 12.96 5.04 -2.99
N THR A 149 14.27 5.06 -2.80
CA THR A 149 15.00 4.00 -2.10
C THR A 149 14.58 3.87 -0.64
N HIS A 150 14.20 4.96 0.01
CA HIS A 150 13.87 4.99 1.43
C HIS A 150 12.44 4.57 1.77
N LEU A 151 11.59 4.29 0.78
CA LEU A 151 10.20 3.95 1.01
C LEU A 151 10.09 2.60 1.72
N ARG A 152 9.38 2.57 2.85
CA ARG A 152 9.15 1.40 3.69
C ARG A 152 7.69 1.01 3.77
N TYR A 153 6.79 1.97 3.71
CA TYR A 153 5.36 1.73 3.75
C TYR A 153 4.71 2.37 2.52
N LEU A 154 3.94 1.56 1.81
CA LEU A 154 3.17 2.02 0.68
C LEU A 154 1.73 1.54 0.84
N LYS A 155 0.79 2.47 0.83
CA LYS A 155 -0.64 2.19 0.84
C LYS A 155 -1.32 2.80 -0.36
N ILE A 156 -2.11 1.98 -1.03
CA ILE A 156 -2.84 2.40 -2.22
C ILE A 156 -4.32 2.16 -1.97
N GLN A 157 -5.10 3.22 -2.08
CA GLN A 157 -6.55 3.18 -2.02
C GLN A 157 -7.11 3.60 -3.37
N ASP A 158 -8.05 2.85 -3.91
CA ASP A 158 -8.67 3.16 -5.20
C ASP A 158 -10.16 2.78 -5.12
N GLY A 159 -11.04 3.71 -5.46
CA GLY A 159 -12.49 3.50 -5.44
C GLY A 159 -13.04 2.72 -6.65
N HIS A 160 -12.23 2.48 -7.68
CA HIS A 160 -12.70 1.87 -8.93
C HIS A 160 -12.56 0.34 -8.96
N THR A 161 -13.47 -0.32 -9.67
CA THR A 161 -13.63 -1.79 -9.71
C THR A 161 -12.90 -2.48 -10.87
N GLU A 162 -12.18 -1.74 -11.72
CA GLU A 162 -11.53 -2.31 -12.91
C GLU A 162 -10.35 -3.22 -12.59
N GLN A 163 -10.07 -4.19 -13.46
CA GLN A 163 -9.01 -5.18 -13.32
C GLN A 163 -7.63 -4.51 -13.35
N LYS A 164 -6.93 -4.56 -12.21
CA LYS A 164 -5.68 -3.80 -12.01
C LYS A 164 -4.49 -4.73 -11.89
N ALA A 165 -3.36 -4.28 -12.43
CA ALA A 165 -2.06 -4.89 -12.20
C ALA A 165 -1.24 -3.94 -11.31
N LEU A 166 -0.50 -4.52 -10.37
CA LEU A 166 0.44 -3.78 -9.54
C LEU A 166 1.57 -3.22 -10.43
N PRO A 167 2.02 -1.96 -10.26
CA PRO A 167 3.03 -1.41 -11.15
C PRO A 167 4.38 -2.11 -11.02
N ARG A 168 5.00 -2.40 -12.17
CA ARG A 168 6.36 -2.96 -12.25
C ARG A 168 7.41 -2.08 -11.55
N VAL A 169 7.14 -0.79 -11.42
CA VAL A 169 8.03 0.17 -10.75
C VAL A 169 8.29 -0.21 -9.28
N LEU A 170 7.44 -1.05 -8.67
CA LEU A 170 7.65 -1.56 -7.32
C LEU A 170 8.97 -2.31 -7.14
N SER A 171 9.57 -2.78 -8.23
CA SER A 171 10.93 -3.34 -8.24
C SER A 171 12.00 -2.36 -7.77
N LYS A 172 11.78 -1.04 -7.91
CA LYS A 172 12.73 0.02 -7.51
C LYS A 172 12.74 0.31 -6.00
N PHE A 173 11.77 -0.19 -5.25
CA PHE A 173 11.61 0.13 -3.82
C PHE A 173 12.26 -0.96 -2.96
N PHE A 174 13.59 -0.90 -2.89
CA PHE A 174 14.40 -1.94 -2.23
C PHE A 174 14.14 -2.07 -0.73
N HIS A 175 13.70 -1.00 -0.05
CA HIS A 175 13.44 -1.00 1.38
C HIS A 175 11.97 -1.11 1.76
N LEU A 176 11.08 -1.44 0.80
CA LEU A 176 9.67 -1.58 1.09
C LEU A 176 9.44 -2.76 2.06
N GLN A 177 8.75 -2.48 3.16
CA GLN A 177 8.44 -3.42 4.25
C GLN A 177 6.94 -3.75 4.27
N VAL A 178 6.10 -2.77 3.94
CA VAL A 178 4.64 -2.90 3.96
C VAL A 178 4.07 -2.38 2.65
N LEU A 179 3.27 -3.23 2.02
CA LEU A 179 2.42 -2.89 0.89
C LEU A 179 0.96 -3.16 1.30
N ASP A 180 0.20 -2.09 1.53
CA ASP A 180 -1.22 -2.13 1.90
C ASP A 180 -2.06 -1.80 0.65
N VAL A 181 -2.72 -2.81 0.11
CA VAL A 181 -3.61 -2.72 -1.08
C VAL A 181 -5.05 -3.07 -0.71
N VAL A 182 -5.48 -2.78 0.52
CA VAL A 182 -6.71 -3.29 1.16
C VAL A 182 -8.02 -2.95 0.42
N PHE A 183 -8.00 -2.10 -0.60
CA PHE A 183 -9.18 -1.77 -1.42
C PHE A 183 -9.03 -2.07 -2.91
N PHE A 184 -7.99 -2.81 -3.32
CA PHE A 184 -7.91 -3.37 -4.67
C PHE A 184 -8.84 -4.60 -4.78
N ASN A 185 -10.15 -4.36 -4.82
CA ASN A 185 -11.16 -5.41 -4.98
C ASN A 185 -11.08 -6.16 -6.32
N SER A 186 -10.16 -5.76 -7.19
CA SER A 186 -9.99 -6.24 -8.57
C SER A 186 -8.53 -6.54 -8.92
N LEU A 187 -7.62 -6.62 -7.95
CA LEU A 187 -6.23 -7.02 -8.17
C LEU A 187 -6.15 -8.54 -8.32
N HIS A 188 -6.01 -8.99 -9.57
CA HIS A 188 -5.95 -10.41 -9.93
C HIS A 188 -4.52 -10.89 -10.17
N THR A 189 -3.57 -9.98 -10.39
CA THR A 189 -2.19 -10.32 -10.74
C THR A 189 -1.21 -9.42 -10.02
N VAL A 190 -0.29 -10.05 -9.28
CA VAL A 190 0.86 -9.40 -8.65
C VAL A 190 2.11 -9.94 -9.31
N HIS A 191 2.91 -9.05 -9.88
CA HIS A 191 4.22 -9.37 -10.43
C HIS A 191 5.27 -8.50 -9.77
N LEU A 192 6.15 -9.12 -8.98
CA LEU A 192 7.26 -8.47 -8.31
C LEU A 192 8.55 -9.08 -8.84
N GLU A 193 9.42 -8.24 -9.38
CA GLU A 193 10.71 -8.62 -9.96
C GLU A 193 11.81 -7.75 -9.34
N ASP A 194 13.00 -8.31 -9.13
CA ASP A 194 14.21 -7.62 -8.67
C ASP A 194 14.16 -7.01 -7.25
N CYS A 195 13.25 -7.49 -6.39
CA CYS A 195 13.15 -7.08 -4.98
C CYS A 195 14.22 -7.74 -4.08
N ARG A 196 15.52 -7.52 -4.38
CA ARG A 196 16.64 -8.24 -3.75
C ARG A 196 16.74 -8.07 -2.23
N GLU A 197 16.43 -6.89 -1.74
CA GLU A 197 16.58 -6.51 -0.33
C GLU A 197 15.34 -6.77 0.52
N TRP A 198 14.25 -7.29 -0.07
CA TRP A 198 13.05 -7.61 0.69
C TRP A 198 13.30 -8.80 1.61
N ILE A 199 13.06 -8.59 2.91
CA ILE A 199 13.24 -9.61 3.95
C ILE A 199 11.90 -10.28 4.28
N ILE A 200 10.83 -9.49 4.25
CA ILE A 200 9.46 -9.93 4.58
C ILE A 200 8.58 -9.56 3.38
N LEU A 201 7.94 -10.56 2.78
CA LEU A 201 6.88 -10.32 1.80
C LEU A 201 5.63 -9.86 2.58
N PRO A 202 5.01 -8.72 2.24
CA PRO A 202 3.74 -8.31 2.85
C PRO A 202 2.70 -9.42 2.69
N SER A 203 1.88 -9.66 3.73
CA SER A 203 0.85 -10.69 3.68
C SER A 203 -0.13 -10.39 2.54
N LEU A 204 -0.21 -11.30 1.58
CA LEU A 204 -1.15 -11.22 0.46
C LEU A 204 -2.54 -11.78 0.83
N GLU A 205 -2.73 -12.24 2.08
CA GLU A 205 -3.99 -12.79 2.59
C GLU A 205 -5.19 -11.85 2.43
N MET A 206 -4.93 -10.54 2.50
CA MET A 206 -5.99 -9.54 2.37
C MET A 206 -6.42 -9.31 0.91
N VAL A 207 -5.69 -9.83 -0.07
CA VAL A 207 -5.98 -9.69 -1.51
C VAL A 207 -6.89 -10.83 -1.98
N ARG A 208 -8.17 -10.75 -1.61
CA ARG A 208 -9.16 -11.84 -1.78
C ARG A 208 -9.42 -12.32 -3.21
N PHE A 209 -9.01 -11.55 -4.21
CA PHE A 209 -9.23 -11.85 -5.63
C PHE A 209 -7.94 -12.14 -6.40
N LEU A 210 -6.80 -12.26 -5.70
CA LEU A 210 -5.53 -12.56 -6.33
C LEU A 210 -5.59 -13.95 -6.99
N LYS A 211 -5.39 -13.99 -8.30
CA LYS A 211 -5.38 -15.24 -9.08
C LYS A 211 -3.97 -15.64 -9.47
N ARG A 212 -3.11 -14.66 -9.77
CA ARG A 212 -1.77 -14.90 -10.29
C ARG A 212 -0.73 -14.17 -9.46
N LEU A 213 0.29 -14.88 -9.02
CA LEU A 213 1.43 -14.30 -8.32
C LEU A 213 2.71 -14.72 -9.03
N LYS A 214 3.52 -13.74 -9.45
CA LYS A 214 4.87 -13.98 -9.92
C LYS A 214 5.87 -13.21 -9.06
N LEU A 215 6.79 -13.92 -8.44
CA LEU A 215 7.88 -13.37 -7.65
C LEU A 215 9.19 -13.79 -8.31
N SER A 216 10.03 -12.82 -8.68
CA SER A 216 11.34 -13.10 -9.27
C SER A 216 12.48 -12.30 -8.64
N ASN A 217 13.65 -12.95 -8.53
CA ASN A 217 14.90 -12.35 -8.06
C ASN A 217 14.83 -11.70 -6.65
N MET A 218 14.17 -12.38 -5.71
CA MET A 218 14.06 -11.97 -4.31
C MET A 218 15.03 -12.78 -3.44
N ARG A 219 16.15 -12.17 -3.02
CA ARG A 219 17.28 -12.93 -2.44
C ARG A 219 17.17 -13.21 -0.95
N ARG A 220 16.44 -12.37 -0.21
CA ARG A 220 16.42 -12.42 1.27
C ARG A 220 15.09 -12.89 1.85
N VAL A 221 14.07 -13.08 1.01
CA VAL A 221 12.75 -13.55 1.44
C VAL A 221 12.83 -15.03 1.78
N ARG A 222 12.53 -15.38 3.04
CA ARG A 222 12.55 -16.77 3.51
C ARG A 222 11.18 -17.42 3.58
N VAL A 223 10.13 -16.61 3.76
CA VAL A 223 8.76 -17.09 3.96
C VAL A 223 7.82 -16.32 3.04
N VAL A 224 7.00 -17.05 2.30
CA VAL A 224 5.96 -16.51 1.43
C VAL A 224 4.63 -17.16 1.80
N LEU A 225 3.72 -16.34 2.31
CA LEU A 225 2.36 -16.75 2.64
C LEU A 225 1.42 -16.17 1.59
N VAL A 226 0.63 -17.02 0.93
CA VAL A 226 -0.24 -16.61 -0.18
C VAL A 226 -1.68 -17.05 0.04
N PRO A 227 -2.66 -16.29 -0.46
CA PRO A 227 -4.04 -16.77 -0.58
C PRO A 227 -4.13 -17.90 -1.63
N PRO A 228 -5.29 -18.56 -1.80
CA PRO A 228 -5.51 -19.47 -2.93
C PRO A 228 -5.29 -18.76 -4.28
N LEU A 229 -4.44 -19.32 -5.15
CA LEU A 229 -4.07 -18.76 -6.46
C LEU A 229 -4.41 -19.74 -7.59
N GLU A 230 -4.69 -19.22 -8.80
CA GLU A 230 -4.75 -19.98 -10.05
C GLU A 230 -3.37 -20.17 -10.69
N GLU A 231 -2.44 -19.20 -10.55
CA GLU A 231 -1.07 -19.32 -11.08
C GLU A 231 -0.04 -18.77 -10.09
N LEU A 232 1.05 -19.53 -9.89
CA LEU A 232 2.17 -19.14 -9.04
C LEU A 232 3.49 -19.37 -9.77
N VAL A 233 4.29 -18.31 -9.89
CA VAL A 233 5.63 -18.37 -10.49
C VAL A 233 6.64 -17.82 -9.48
N LEU A 234 7.59 -18.64 -9.08
CA LEU A 234 8.71 -18.27 -8.19
C LEU A 234 10.02 -18.49 -8.94
N ASP A 235 10.84 -17.46 -9.07
CA ASP A 235 12.07 -17.53 -9.84
C ASP A 235 13.22 -16.80 -9.14
N ARG A 236 14.42 -17.38 -9.10
CA ARG A 236 15.63 -16.77 -8.49
C ARG A 236 15.41 -16.30 -7.05
N MET A 237 14.87 -17.18 -6.19
CA MET A 237 14.68 -16.91 -4.74
C MET A 237 15.51 -17.89 -3.88
N PRO A 238 16.84 -17.70 -3.79
CA PRO A 238 17.75 -18.69 -3.22
C PRO A 238 17.56 -18.96 -1.72
N ASP A 239 17.15 -17.97 -0.93
CA ASP A 239 16.94 -18.09 0.53
C ASP A 239 15.49 -18.47 0.90
N LEU A 240 14.60 -18.66 -0.09
CA LEU A 240 13.21 -18.99 0.18
C LEU A 240 13.11 -20.39 0.80
N GLN A 241 12.65 -20.47 2.05
CA GLN A 241 12.53 -21.72 2.82
C GLN A 241 11.11 -22.24 2.87
N ILE A 242 10.12 -21.34 2.98
CA ILE A 242 8.72 -21.68 3.19
C ILE A 242 7.87 -20.94 2.17
N CYS A 243 7.04 -21.67 1.43
CA CYS A 243 5.95 -21.08 0.67
C CYS A 243 4.66 -21.86 0.93
N SER A 244 3.69 -21.22 1.59
CA SER A 244 2.48 -21.89 2.08
C SER A 244 1.22 -21.12 1.70
N CYS A 245 0.15 -21.87 1.43
CA CYS A 245 -1.19 -21.32 1.24
C CYS A 245 -1.86 -21.10 2.62
N THR A 246 -2.48 -19.94 2.81
CA THR A 246 -3.06 -19.51 4.11
C THR A 246 -4.53 -19.89 4.29
N SER A 247 -5.07 -20.71 3.39
CA SER A 247 -6.48 -21.12 3.41
C SER A 247 -6.84 -21.93 4.67
N VAL A 248 -7.74 -21.39 5.48
CA VAL A 248 -8.43 -22.13 6.56
C VAL A 248 -9.70 -22.73 5.98
N GLY A 249 -9.58 -23.86 5.29
CA GLY A 249 -10.75 -24.55 4.74
C GLY A 249 -10.40 -25.50 3.61
N ASN A 250 -11.27 -26.48 3.40
CA ASN A 250 -11.15 -27.61 2.46
C ASN A 250 -11.21 -27.19 0.97
N ILE A 251 -10.58 -26.07 0.61
CA ILE A 251 -10.56 -25.55 -0.76
C ILE A 251 -9.49 -26.34 -1.52
N LYS A 252 -9.95 -27.34 -2.27
CA LYS A 252 -9.22 -28.03 -3.33
C LYS A 252 -8.42 -26.97 -4.11
N SER A 253 -7.10 -27.10 -4.11
CA SER A 253 -6.17 -26.15 -4.75
C SER A 253 -6.71 -25.72 -6.13
N ILE A 254 -7.03 -24.42 -6.28
CA ILE A 254 -7.48 -23.82 -7.55
C ILE A 254 -6.30 -23.54 -8.52
N LEU A 255 -5.10 -23.93 -8.10
CA LEU A 255 -3.86 -23.68 -8.81
C LEU A 255 -3.76 -24.55 -10.06
N ARG A 256 -3.64 -23.89 -11.22
CA ARG A 256 -3.53 -24.49 -12.54
C ARG A 256 -2.11 -24.45 -13.08
N LEU A 257 -1.35 -23.42 -12.73
CA LEU A 257 0.02 -23.23 -13.18
C LEU A 257 0.93 -23.01 -11.97
N MET A 258 2.01 -23.78 -11.91
CA MET A 258 3.07 -23.60 -10.93
C MET A 258 4.42 -23.72 -11.62
N GLU A 259 5.24 -22.69 -11.46
CA GLU A 259 6.62 -22.68 -11.94
C GLU A 259 7.55 -22.24 -10.81
N ILE A 260 8.52 -23.08 -10.48
CA ILE A 260 9.54 -22.78 -9.45
C ILE A 260 10.92 -23.00 -10.07
N TRP A 261 11.69 -21.92 -10.17
CA TRP A 261 13.01 -21.92 -10.77
C TRP A 261 14.01 -21.30 -9.80
N SER A 262 15.21 -21.89 -9.68
CA SER A 262 16.31 -21.30 -8.89
C SER A 262 15.95 -20.92 -7.44
N CYS A 263 15.18 -21.79 -6.75
CA CYS A 263 14.76 -21.64 -5.34
C CYS A 263 15.33 -22.79 -4.48
N SER A 264 16.65 -22.80 -4.27
CA SER A 264 17.38 -23.96 -3.74
C SER A 264 17.16 -24.28 -2.26
N ALA A 265 16.72 -23.30 -1.45
CA ALA A 265 16.51 -23.49 -0.01
C ALA A 265 15.07 -23.87 0.36
N LEU A 266 14.18 -24.11 -0.61
CA LEU A 266 12.75 -24.32 -0.36
C LEU A 266 12.51 -25.69 0.29
N GLU A 267 12.14 -25.67 1.57
CA GLU A 267 11.94 -26.85 2.41
C GLU A 267 10.45 -27.18 2.60
N VAL A 268 9.62 -26.16 2.84
CA VAL A 268 8.17 -26.32 3.11
C VAL A 268 7.37 -25.73 1.97
N PHE A 269 6.49 -26.55 1.40
CA PHE A 269 5.66 -26.16 0.28
C PHE A 269 4.25 -26.78 0.35
N ASP A 270 3.32 -26.06 0.97
CA ASP A 270 2.01 -26.59 1.40
C ASP A 270 0.84 -26.06 0.56
N PHE A 271 0.85 -26.32 -0.75
CA PHE A 271 -0.27 -25.97 -1.66
C PHE A 271 -1.24 -27.13 -1.92
N PHE A 272 -0.84 -28.35 -1.56
CA PHE A 272 -1.64 -29.54 -1.66
C PHE A 272 -1.84 -30.08 -0.26
N GLN A 273 -3.07 -30.05 0.25
CA GLN A 273 -3.40 -30.97 1.34
C GLN A 273 -3.03 -32.38 0.86
N LYS A 274 -2.24 -33.10 1.67
CA LYS A 274 -2.11 -34.55 1.57
C LYS A 274 -3.51 -35.17 1.73
N VAL A 275 -4.25 -35.25 0.64
CA VAL A 275 -5.34 -36.21 0.53
C VAL A 275 -4.64 -37.55 0.41
N TYR A 276 -4.75 -38.37 1.45
CA TYR A 276 -4.27 -39.73 1.43
C TYR A 276 -4.76 -40.46 0.16
N ASN A 277 -3.80 -41.07 -0.53
CA ASN A 277 -3.92 -42.02 -1.63
C ASN A 277 -4.47 -41.45 -2.95
N TYR A 278 -3.59 -41.12 -3.89
CA TYR A 278 -3.26 -41.96 -5.07
C TYR A 278 -2.06 -41.32 -5.79
N GLU A 279 -1.22 -42.16 -6.39
CA GLU A 279 0.02 -41.80 -7.09
C GLU A 279 -0.18 -40.63 -8.06
N THR A 280 0.65 -39.60 -7.91
CA THR A 280 0.81 -38.56 -8.94
C THR A 280 2.30 -38.46 -9.27
N GLU A 281 2.63 -38.75 -10.52
CA GLU A 281 3.98 -38.71 -11.08
C GLU A 281 4.55 -37.29 -10.98
N LEU A 282 5.53 -37.11 -10.07
CA LEU A 282 6.51 -36.04 -10.19
C LEU A 282 7.41 -36.36 -11.40
N LYS A 283 7.20 -35.68 -12.52
CA LYS A 283 8.21 -35.64 -13.59
C LYS A 283 9.28 -34.60 -13.25
N SER A 284 10.32 -35.06 -12.56
CA SER A 284 11.62 -34.40 -12.57
C SER A 284 12.29 -34.61 -13.93
N PRO A 285 12.87 -33.58 -14.58
CA PRO A 285 13.83 -33.81 -15.65
C PRO A 285 15.16 -34.26 -15.02
N MET A 286 15.60 -35.47 -15.33
CA MET A 286 16.97 -35.93 -15.06
C MET A 286 17.91 -35.41 -16.17
N PRO A 287 19.17 -35.09 -15.83
CA PRO A 287 20.15 -34.61 -16.80
C PRO A 287 20.77 -35.76 -17.58
N SER A 288 21.08 -35.51 -18.85
CA SER A 288 22.16 -36.16 -19.61
C SER A 288 22.76 -35.12 -20.54
#